data_AF-A0A560P4G7-F1
#
_entry.id   AF-A0A560P4G7-F1
#
_cell.length_a   1.000
_cell.length_b   1.000
_cell.length_c   1.000
_cell.angle_alpha   90.00
_cell.angle_beta   90.00
_cell.angle_gamma   90.00
#
_symmetry.space_group_name_H-M   'P 1'
#
loop_
_entity.id
_entity.type
_entity.pdbx_description
1 polymer ?
#
loop_
_entity_poly.entity_id
_entity_poly.type
_entity_poly.pdbx_seq_one_letter_code
_entity_poly.pdbx_strand_id
1 'polypeptide(L)'
;MTTRLVKHLAWFAVAVLGACALSVVALRRGEPINALWIVVAAVAIYLVAYRYYSLFIANNVMQLDARRATPAVLNNDGLDFVPTNKHILFGHHFAAIAGAGPLVGPV
;
A
#
# COMPACT_ATOMS: atom_id res chain seq x y z
N MET A 1 -25.04 -1.06 -13.23
CA MET A 1 -24.98 -0.51 -11.85
C MET A 1 -24.59 -1.55 -10.80
N THR A 2 -25.14 -2.76 -10.86
CA THR A 2 -24.85 -3.88 -9.92
C THR A 2 -23.36 -4.22 -9.75
N THR A 3 -22.56 -4.21 -10.82
CA THR A 3 -21.13 -4.57 -10.77
C THR A 3 -20.25 -3.59 -9.99
N ARG A 4 -20.60 -2.29 -9.91
CA ARG A 4 -19.83 -1.32 -9.09
C ARG A 4 -20.13 -1.52 -7.60
N LEU A 5 -21.39 -1.76 -7.26
CA LEU A 5 -21.83 -1.93 -5.89
C LEU A 5 -21.24 -3.22 -5.28
N VAL A 6 -21.26 -4.32 -6.05
CA VAL A 6 -20.62 -5.60 -5.67
C VAL A 6 -19.11 -5.44 -5.43
N LYS A 7 -18.42 -4.64 -6.25
CA LYS A 7 -16.98 -4.38 -6.07
C LYS A 7 -16.70 -3.69 -4.73
N HIS A 8 -17.50 -2.73 -4.31
CA HIS A 8 -17.33 -2.06 -3.02
C HIS A 8 -17.73 -2.95 -1.83
N LEU A 9 -18.71 -3.83 -2.03
CA LEU A 9 -19.16 -4.80 -1.02
C LEU A 9 -18.05 -5.76 -0.59
N ALA A 10 -17.24 -6.22 -1.55
CA ALA A 10 -16.07 -7.06 -1.24
C ALA A 10 -15.06 -6.33 -0.34
N TRP A 11 -14.75 -5.06 -0.63
CA TRP A 11 -13.84 -4.26 0.20
C TRP A 11 -14.44 -3.91 1.56
N PHE A 12 -15.75 -3.72 1.62
CA PHE A 12 -16.46 -3.55 2.88
C PHE A 12 -16.32 -4.79 3.77
N ALA A 13 -16.48 -5.99 3.21
CA ALA A 13 -16.26 -7.24 3.94
C ALA A 13 -14.82 -7.35 4.48
N VAL A 14 -13.81 -6.98 3.68
CA VAL A 14 -12.40 -6.93 4.13
C VAL A 14 -12.21 -5.94 5.28
N ALA A 15 -12.84 -4.75 5.20
CA ALA A 15 -12.77 -3.76 6.28
C ALA A 15 -13.44 -4.27 7.58
N VAL A 16 -14.60 -4.91 7.48
CA VAL A 16 -15.29 -5.52 8.62
C VAL A 16 -14.42 -6.61 9.26
N LEU A 17 -13.80 -7.47 8.44
CA LEU A 17 -12.90 -8.51 8.94
C LEU A 17 -11.72 -7.91 9.71
N GLY A 18 -11.08 -6.86 9.18
CA GLY A 18 -10.02 -6.13 9.89
C GLY A 18 -10.49 -5.48 11.19
N ALA A 19 -11.68 -4.86 11.20
CA ALA A 19 -12.27 -4.26 12.38
C ALA A 19 -12.60 -5.30 13.47
N CYS A 20 -13.11 -6.47 13.07
CA CYS A 20 -13.33 -7.60 13.98
C CYS A 20 -12.01 -8.09 14.58
N ALA A 21 -10.97 -8.24 13.76
CA ALA A 21 -9.66 -8.67 14.24
C ALA A 21 -9.08 -7.67 15.27
N LEU A 22 -9.15 -6.36 14.99
CA LEU A 22 -8.75 -5.32 15.95
C LEU A 22 -9.58 -5.33 17.22
N SER A 23 -10.89 -5.57 17.10
CA SER A 23 -11.80 -5.64 18.25
C SER A 23 -11.46 -6.82 19.17
N VAL A 24 -11.13 -7.98 18.60
CA VAL A 24 -10.66 -9.14 19.39
C VAL A 24 -9.37 -8.80 20.14
N VAL A 25 -8.41 -8.17 19.48
CA VAL A 25 -7.15 -7.72 20.09
C VAL A 25 -7.40 -6.71 21.22
N ALA A 26 -8.32 -5.76 21.04
CA ALA A 26 -8.59 -4.71 22.01
C ALA A 26 -9.36 -5.19 23.25
N LEU A 27 -10.29 -6.13 23.08
CA LEU A 27 -11.26 -6.53 24.09
C LEU A 27 -10.85 -7.79 24.88
N ARG A 28 -10.06 -8.70 24.29
CA ARG A 28 -9.59 -9.91 24.97
C ARG A 28 -8.38 -9.59 25.85
N ARG A 29 -8.64 -9.05 27.06
CA ARG A 29 -7.63 -8.83 28.09
C ARG A 29 -7.60 -10.03 29.05
N GLY A 30 -6.47 -10.74 29.12
CA GLY A 30 -6.26 -11.86 30.06
C GLY A 30 -5.77 -13.18 29.45
N GLU A 31 -5.81 -13.32 28.12
CA GLU A 31 -5.19 -14.43 27.38
C GLU A 31 -4.06 -13.92 26.49
N PRO A 32 -3.04 -14.75 26.19
CA PRO A 32 -2.02 -14.37 25.21
C PRO A 32 -2.67 -14.15 23.84
N ILE A 33 -2.58 -12.92 23.34
CA ILE A 33 -3.13 -12.55 22.03
C ILE A 33 -2.32 -13.27 20.94
N ASN A 34 -3.00 -14.11 20.15
CA ASN A 34 -2.39 -14.78 19.01
C ASN A 34 -1.99 -13.74 17.94
N ALA A 35 -0.73 -13.80 17.50
CA ALA A 35 -0.17 -12.93 16.44
C ALA A 35 -1.00 -12.95 15.14
N LEU A 36 -1.72 -14.04 14.88
CA LEU A 36 -2.64 -14.16 13.74
C LEU A 36 -3.64 -12.99 13.68
N TRP A 37 -4.20 -12.55 14.80
CA TRP A 37 -5.16 -11.44 14.82
C TRP A 37 -4.55 -10.12 14.36
N ILE A 38 -3.30 -9.86 14.76
CA ILE A 38 -2.57 -8.66 14.37
C ILE A 38 -2.22 -8.70 12.88
N VAL A 39 -1.74 -9.84 12.39
CA VAL A 39 -1.42 -10.03 10.96
C VAL A 39 -2.67 -9.84 10.11
N VAL A 40 -3.79 -10.45 10.49
CA VAL A 40 -5.05 -10.33 9.77
C VAL A 40 -5.55 -8.88 9.74
N ALA A 41 -5.49 -8.17 10.88
CA ALA A 41 -5.84 -6.76 10.94
C ALA A 41 -4.95 -5.90 10.03
N ALA A 42 -3.62 -6.10 10.09
CA ALA A 42 -2.66 -5.37 9.28
C ALA A 42 -2.90 -5.58 7.77
N VAL A 43 -3.06 -6.84 7.33
CA VAL A 43 -3.33 -7.16 5.93
C VAL A 43 -4.65 -6.55 5.47
N ALA A 44 -5.72 -6.63 6.27
CA ALA A 44 -7.00 -6.03 5.93
C ALA A 44 -6.90 -4.51 5.75
N ILE A 45 -6.22 -3.81 6.67
CA ILE A 45 -5.97 -2.37 6.57
C ILE A 45 -5.15 -2.04 5.32
N TYR A 46 -4.04 -2.74 5.09
CA TYR A 46 -3.19 -2.49 3.93
C TYR A 46 -3.93 -2.71 2.61
N LEU A 47 -4.79 -3.72 2.52
CA LEU A 47 -5.59 -3.99 1.33
C LEU A 47 -6.60 -2.87 1.06
N VAL A 48 -7.31 -2.40 2.09
CA VAL A 48 -8.26 -1.29 1.97
C VAL A 48 -7.54 0.01 1.61
N ALA A 49 -6.43 0.33 2.28
CA ALA A 49 -5.61 1.49 1.99
C ALA A 49 -5.02 1.45 0.58
N TYR A 50 -4.46 0.30 0.18
CA TYR A 50 -3.97 0.08 -1.19
C TYR A 50 -5.09 0.30 -2.21
N ARG A 51 -6.32 -0.13 -1.95
CA ARG A 51 -7.41 0.06 -2.91
C ARG A 51 -7.83 1.52 -3.04
N TYR A 52 -8.08 2.21 -1.93
CA TYR A 52 -8.73 3.53 -1.96
C TYR A 52 -7.73 4.68 -1.90
N TYR A 53 -6.76 4.60 -0.98
CA TYR A 53 -5.79 5.67 -0.77
C TYR A 53 -4.75 5.73 -1.89
N SER A 54 -4.27 4.58 -2.39
CA SER A 54 -3.35 4.61 -3.54
C SER A 54 -4.00 5.19 -4.80
N LEU A 55 -5.30 4.92 -5.02
CA LEU A 55 -6.04 5.52 -6.15
C LEU A 55 -6.24 7.01 -5.96
N PHE A 56 -6.48 7.47 -4.74
CA PHE A 56 -6.53 8.91 -4.45
C PHE A 56 -5.20 9.58 -4.80
N ILE A 57 -4.09 9.02 -4.32
CA ILE A 57 -2.74 9.53 -4.63
C ILE A 57 -2.49 9.49 -6.14
N ALA A 58 -2.75 8.36 -6.79
CA ALA A 58 -2.49 8.18 -8.22
C ALA A 58 -3.28 9.16 -9.09
N ASN A 59 -4.55 9.41 -8.77
CA ASN A 59 -5.42 10.20 -9.63
C ASN A 59 -5.47 11.70 -9.28
N ASN A 60 -5.39 12.06 -7.99
CA ASN A 60 -5.59 13.45 -7.56
C ASN A 60 -4.28 14.14 -7.22
N VAL A 61 -3.33 13.43 -6.61
CA VAL A 61 -2.06 14.01 -6.16
C VAL A 61 -1.02 13.93 -7.27
N MET A 62 -0.70 12.72 -7.72
CA MET A 62 0.36 12.45 -8.71
C MET A 62 -0.15 12.54 -10.15
N GLN A 63 -1.47 12.46 -10.34
CA GLN A 63 -2.17 12.50 -11.63
C GLN A 63 -1.48 11.62 -12.70
N LEU A 64 -1.21 10.36 -12.35
CA LEU A 64 -0.39 9.45 -13.16
C LEU A 64 -0.95 9.30 -14.58
N ASP A 65 -0.11 9.55 -15.58
CA ASP A 65 -0.44 9.40 -16.98
C ASP A 65 0.63 8.54 -17.68
N ALA A 66 0.21 7.38 -18.18
CA ALA A 66 1.09 6.45 -18.89
C ALA A 66 1.57 6.97 -20.25
N ARG A 67 0.93 8.02 -20.79
CA ARG A 67 1.31 8.67 -22.05
C ARG A 67 2.27 9.83 -21.85
N ARG A 68 2.43 10.31 -20.62
CA ARG A 68 3.33 11.43 -20.30
C ARG A 68 4.75 10.91 -20.11
N ALA A 69 5.67 11.41 -20.93
CA ALA A 69 7.09 11.13 -20.76
C ALA A 69 7.58 11.62 -19.38
N THR A 70 8.41 10.82 -18.72
CA THR A 70 9.01 11.23 -17.45
C THR A 70 10.08 12.29 -17.67
N PRO A 71 10.40 13.13 -16.67
CA PRO A 71 11.49 14.12 -16.76
C PRO A 71 12.84 13.49 -17.16
N ALA A 72 13.09 12.25 -16.74
CA ALA A 72 14.27 11.48 -17.12
C ALA A 72 14.43 11.37 -18.64
N VAL A 73 13.33 11.24 -19.39
CA VAL A 73 13.34 11.13 -20.86
C VAL A 73 13.33 12.49 -21.54
N LEU A 74 12.64 13.48 -20.98
CA LEU A 74 12.50 14.81 -21.58
C LEU A 74 13.78 15.65 -21.48
N ASN A 75 14.46 15.61 -20.34
CA ASN A 75 15.63 16.46 -20.08
C ASN A 75 16.95 15.74 -20.39
N ASN A 76 17.03 14.43 -20.09
CA ASN A 76 18.15 13.52 -20.36
C ASN A 76 19.54 14.18 -20.35
N ASP A 77 19.91 14.78 -19.22
CA ASP A 77 21.12 15.61 -19.10
C ASP A 77 22.37 14.80 -18.69
N GLY A 78 22.21 13.51 -18.36
CA GLY A 78 23.32 12.65 -17.93
C GLY A 78 23.76 12.86 -16.48
N LEU A 79 23.11 13.74 -15.73
CA LEU A 79 23.42 14.09 -14.33
C LEU A 79 22.20 13.88 -13.43
N ASP A 80 21.19 14.75 -13.54
CA ASP A 80 19.97 14.72 -12.73
C ASP A 80 18.86 13.88 -13.38
N PHE A 81 18.85 13.81 -14.71
CA PHE A 81 17.85 13.11 -15.51
C PHE A 81 18.53 12.07 -16.40
N VAL A 82 18.41 10.80 -16.03
CA VAL A 82 18.95 9.68 -16.81
C VAL A 82 17.88 8.59 -16.99
N PRO A 83 17.45 8.29 -18.23
CA PRO A 83 16.53 7.20 -18.51
C PRO A 83 17.10 5.87 -17.99
N THR A 84 16.36 5.25 -17.08
CA THR A 84 16.77 3.98 -16.46
C THR A 84 15.69 2.92 -16.69
N ASN A 85 16.11 1.66 -16.83
CA ASN A 85 15.18 0.55 -16.95
C ASN A 85 14.24 0.48 -15.73
N LYS A 86 12.92 0.45 -15.98
CA LYS A 86 11.88 0.41 -14.95
C LYS A 86 12.05 -0.71 -13.92
N HIS A 87 12.63 -1.85 -14.29
CA HIS A 87 12.83 -2.98 -13.39
C HIS A 87 13.93 -2.69 -12.37
N ILE A 88 14.99 -1.98 -12.77
CA ILE A 88 16.07 -1.55 -11.89
C ILE A 88 15.56 -0.47 -10.93
N LEU A 89 14.79 0.49 -11.45
CA LEU A 89 14.19 1.55 -10.66
C LEU A 89 13.26 0.98 -9.59
N PHE A 90 12.38 0.04 -9.96
CA PHE A 90 11.51 -0.65 -9.02
C PHE A 90 12.31 -1.38 -7.93
N GLY A 91 13.38 -2.10 -8.31
CA GLY A 91 14.25 -2.78 -7.35
C GLY A 91 14.84 -1.85 -6.30
N HIS A 92 15.36 -0.68 -6.72
CA HIS A 92 15.90 0.32 -5.80
C HIS A 92 14.83 0.89 -4.87
N HIS A 93 13.65 1.25 -5.40
CA HIS A 93 12.55 1.75 -4.59
C HIS A 93 12.05 0.71 -3.58
N PHE A 94 11.89 -0.54 -4.03
CA PHE A 94 11.47 -1.64 -3.18
C PHE A 94 12.50 -1.89 -2.06
N ALA A 95 13.79 -1.95 -2.40
CA ALA A 95 14.85 -2.14 -1.42
C ALA A 95 14.88 -1.01 -0.38
N ALA A 96 14.70 0.24 -0.78
CA ALA A 96 14.64 1.38 0.14
C ALA A 96 13.45 1.29 1.11
N ILE A 97 12.26 0.89 0.64
CA ILE A 97 11.06 0.73 1.48
C ILE A 97 11.21 -0.48 2.41
N ALA A 98 11.63 -1.63 1.87
CA ALA A 98 11.76 -2.86 2.64
C ALA A 98 12.89 -2.77 3.68
N GLY A 99 13.99 -2.09 3.34
CA GLY A 99 15.12 -1.87 4.23
C GLY A 99 14.79 -1.00 5.45
N ALA A 100 13.78 -0.14 5.37
CA ALA A 100 13.34 0.67 6.51
C ALA A 100 12.70 -0.18 7.64
N GLY A 101 12.10 -1.33 7.32
CA GLY A 101 11.44 -2.20 8.31
C GLY A 101 12.39 -2.69 9.42
N PRO A 102 13.53 -3.32 9.08
CA PRO A 102 14.53 -3.74 10.08
C PRO A 102 15.22 -2.58 10.79
N LEU A 103 15.38 -1.42 10.13
CA LEU A 103 16.09 -0.26 10.67
C LEU A 103 15.29 0.53 11.71
N VAL A 104 13.95 0.53 11.62
CA VAL A 104 13.07 1.21 12.60
C VAL A 104 12.90 0.37 13.88
N GLY A 105 13.08 -0.96 13.80
CA GLY A 105 13.06 -1.87 14.96
C GLY A 105 11.72 -1.93 15.73
N PRO A 106 11.50 -2.96 16.56
CA PRO A 106 10.33 -2.99 17.45
C PRO A 106 10.52 -1.95 18.57
N VAL A 107 9.61 -0.98 18.66
CA VAL A 107 9.38 -0.19 19.89
C VAL A 107 8.38 -0.89 20.80
#